data_AF-A0A2E6XHD5-F1
#
_entry.id   AF-A0A2E6XHD5-F1
#
_cell.length_a   1.000
_cell.length_b   1.000
_cell.length_c   1.000
_cell.angle_alpha   90.00
_cell.angle_beta   90.00
_cell.angle_gamma   90.00
#
_symmetry.space_group_name_H-M   'P 1'
#
loop_
_entity.id
_entity.type
_entity.pdbx_description
1 polymer ?
#
loop_
_entity_poly.entity_id
_entity_poly.type
_entity_poly.pdbx_seq_one_letter_code
_entity_poly.pdbx_strand_id
1 'polypeptide(L)'
;METVKAWYYSPEYTKLREIRQSASTGNLIFAEGIDPEPVRDKEPEAGGYVIADIEITDMDTYATYRAGVPDTIAAHGGRFLVRGAEGEPAEGDWAPKRVVVIEFESLELAKAWYHSPEYSELKKIRQTASSGNVIFAAGI
;
A
#
# COMPACT_ATOMS: atom_id res chain seq x y z
N MET A 1 7.94 -3.98 12.95
CA MET A 1 7.12 -2.91 13.57
C MET A 1 7.85 -2.13 14.68
N GLU A 2 8.56 -2.78 15.60
CA GLU A 2 9.17 -2.10 16.75
C GLU A 2 10.17 -1.00 16.37
N THR A 3 11.04 -1.23 15.37
CA THR A 3 12.06 -0.27 14.94
C THR A 3 11.47 1.04 14.44
N VAL A 4 10.42 1.00 13.60
CA VAL A 4 9.81 2.23 13.07
C VAL A 4 9.11 3.03 14.17
N LYS A 5 8.48 2.35 15.13
CA LYS A 5 7.87 2.99 16.29
C LYS A 5 8.92 3.60 17.22
N ALA A 6 9.99 2.88 17.51
CA ALA A 6 11.08 3.39 18.35
C ALA A 6 11.68 4.68 17.76
N TRP A 7 11.87 4.72 16.43
CA TRP A 7 12.27 5.95 15.74
C TRP A 7 11.20 7.05 15.82
N TYR A 8 9.95 6.73 15.49
CA TYR A 8 8.87 7.72 15.43
C TYR A 8 8.55 8.36 16.80
N TYR A 9 8.69 7.60 17.88
CA TYR A 9 8.50 8.09 19.25
C TYR A 9 9.81 8.50 19.93
N SER A 10 10.92 8.56 19.20
CA SER A 10 12.22 9.01 19.73
C SER A 10 12.16 10.49 20.15
N PRO A 11 12.96 10.90 21.16
CA PRO A 11 13.09 12.31 21.52
C PRO A 11 13.57 13.18 20.35
N GLU A 12 14.43 12.64 19.49
CA GLU A 12 14.98 13.32 18.33
C GLU A 12 13.90 13.65 17.30
N TYR A 13 13.07 12.67 16.93
CA TYR A 13 12.02 12.88 15.94
C TYR A 13 10.82 13.63 16.50
N THR A 14 10.52 13.48 17.80
CA THR A 14 9.38 14.15 18.45
C THR A 14 9.42 15.67 18.26
N LYS A 15 10.60 16.30 18.37
CA LYS A 15 10.76 17.75 18.14
C LYS A 15 10.40 18.16 16.70
N LEU A 16 10.79 17.36 15.72
CA LEU A 16 10.48 17.62 14.31
C LEU A 16 8.99 17.36 14.02
N ARG A 17 8.42 16.33 14.65
CA ARG A 17 7.00 16.01 14.55
C ARG A 17 6.13 17.16 15.06
N GLU A 18 6.46 17.75 16.20
CA GLU A 18 5.72 18.90 16.76
C GLU A 18 5.70 20.08 15.79
N ILE A 19 6.85 20.41 15.18
CA ILE A 19 6.94 21.46 14.16
C ILE A 19 6.03 21.12 12.99
N ARG A 20 6.12 19.90 12.45
CA ARG A 20 5.28 19.46 11.32
C ARG A 20 3.79 19.53 11.67
N GLN A 21 3.39 19.05 12.84
CA GLN A 21 2.00 19.03 13.30
C GLN A 21 1.45 20.43 13.59
N SER A 22 2.30 21.40 13.95
CA SER A 22 1.88 22.80 14.07
C SER A 22 1.55 23.46 12.72
N ALA A 23 2.04 22.89 11.61
CA ALA A 23 1.91 23.46 10.27
C ALA A 23 1.09 22.59 9.30
N SER A 24 0.65 21.40 9.73
CA SER A 24 -0.10 20.47 8.88
C SER A 24 -1.02 19.58 9.69
N THR A 25 -2.11 19.15 9.06
CA THR A 25 -2.94 18.04 9.53
C THR A 25 -2.77 16.86 8.58
N GLY A 26 -2.94 15.64 9.08
CA GLY A 26 -2.82 14.45 8.28
C GLY A 26 -3.01 13.18 9.09
N ASN A 27 -3.10 12.08 8.36
CA ASN A 27 -3.13 10.74 8.93
C ASN A 27 -1.78 10.07 8.70
N LEU A 28 -1.30 9.34 9.70
CA LEU A 28 -0.12 8.48 9.58
C LEU A 28 -0.48 7.13 10.18
N ILE A 29 -0.11 6.07 9.48
CA ILE A 29 -0.26 4.70 9.95
C ILE A 29 1.09 4.00 9.93
N PHE A 30 1.23 3.00 10.78
CA PHE A 30 2.23 1.96 10.61
C PHE A 30 1.57 0.74 9.97
N ALA A 31 2.28 0.07 9.08
CA ALA A 31 1.88 -1.20 8.51
C ALA A 31 3.08 -2.13 8.45
N GLU A 32 2.88 -3.41 8.73
CA GLU A 32 3.93 -4.40 8.56
C GLU A 32 4.07 -4.76 7.08
N GLY A 33 5.28 -4.58 6.56
CA GLY A 33 5.65 -5.07 5.24
C GLY A 33 5.97 -6.56 5.26
N ILE A 34 6.03 -7.13 4.06
CA ILE A 34 6.74 -8.40 3.85
C ILE A 34 8.20 -8.07 3.53
N ASP A 35 9.14 -8.92 3.95
CA ASP A 35 10.55 -8.75 3.59
C ASP A 35 10.63 -8.66 2.05
N PRO A 36 11.07 -7.51 1.51
CA PRO A 36 11.24 -7.41 0.08
C PRO A 36 12.40 -8.32 -0.30
N GLU A 37 12.27 -9.02 -1.43
CA GLU A 37 13.46 -9.43 -2.19
C GLU A 37 14.41 -8.22 -2.30
N PRO A 38 15.74 -8.43 -2.38
CA PRO A 38 16.71 -7.34 -2.37
C PRO A 38 16.23 -6.17 -3.23
N VAL A 39 16.32 -4.97 -2.65
CA VAL A 39 15.96 -3.72 -3.33
C VAL A 39 16.56 -3.77 -4.73
N ARG A 40 15.75 -3.51 -5.76
CA ARG A 40 16.25 -3.49 -7.14
C ARG A 40 17.48 -2.58 -7.16
N ASP A 41 18.63 -3.10 -7.59
CA ASP A 41 19.91 -2.37 -7.72
C ASP A 41 19.89 -1.27 -8.82
N LYS A 42 18.72 -0.73 -9.16
CA LYS A 42 18.57 0.26 -10.24
C LYS A 42 18.59 1.69 -9.70
N GLU A 43 19.29 2.54 -10.46
CA GLU A 43 19.24 4.01 -10.41
C GLU A 43 17.79 4.55 -10.52
N PRO A 44 17.53 5.77 -10.01
CA PRO A 44 16.21 6.23 -9.65
C PRO A 44 15.42 6.67 -10.88
N GLU A 45 14.79 5.73 -11.57
CA GLU A 45 13.49 6.07 -12.14
C GLU A 45 12.46 6.02 -11.01
N ALA A 46 11.65 7.06 -10.91
CA ALA A 46 10.63 7.21 -9.88
C ALA A 46 9.69 5.97 -9.87
N GLY A 47 9.91 5.07 -8.91
CA GLY A 47 9.12 3.84 -8.76
C GLY A 47 7.61 4.13 -8.70
N GLY A 48 6.79 3.20 -9.19
CA GLY A 48 5.33 3.35 -9.12
C GLY A 48 4.75 2.60 -7.94
N TYR A 49 3.84 3.22 -7.20
CA TYR A 49 3.17 2.56 -6.08
C TYR A 49 1.66 2.55 -6.26
N VAL A 50 1.03 1.42 -5.95
CA VAL A 50 -0.40 1.31 -5.69
C VAL A 50 -0.59 1.12 -4.20
N ILE A 51 -1.34 2.02 -3.58
CA ILE A 51 -1.66 1.98 -2.15
C ILE A 51 -3.16 1.81 -2.03
N ALA A 52 -3.59 0.78 -1.30
CA ALA A 52 -4.99 0.47 -1.10
C ALA A 52 -5.32 0.29 0.39
N ASP A 53 -6.45 0.85 0.78
CA ASP A 53 -7.13 0.63 2.05
C ASP A 53 -8.45 -0.04 1.76
N ILE A 54 -8.63 -1.26 2.26
CA ILE A 54 -9.73 -2.13 1.87
C ILE A 54 -10.51 -2.59 3.12
N GLU A 55 -11.83 -2.50 3.06
CA GLU A 55 -12.73 -3.16 4.00
C GLU A 55 -13.43 -4.31 3.28
N ILE A 56 -13.20 -5.54 3.74
CA ILE A 56 -13.79 -6.74 3.13
C ILE A 56 -15.19 -6.94 3.71
N THR A 57 -16.18 -7.06 2.83
CA THR A 57 -17.60 -7.26 3.18
C THR A 57 -18.07 -8.69 2.94
N ASP A 58 -17.37 -9.44 2.08
CA ASP A 58 -17.61 -10.87 1.80
C ASP A 58 -16.27 -11.59 1.63
N MET A 59 -15.89 -12.38 2.64
CA MET A 59 -14.60 -13.08 2.66
C MET A 59 -14.50 -14.18 1.60
N ASP A 60 -15.59 -14.88 1.27
CA ASP A 60 -15.57 -16.02 0.35
C ASP A 60 -15.39 -15.53 -1.09
N THR A 61 -16.13 -14.49 -1.48
CA THR A 61 -15.94 -13.85 -2.79
C THR A 61 -14.56 -13.17 -2.88
N TYR A 62 -14.10 -12.53 -1.80
CA TYR A 62 -12.79 -11.89 -1.77
C TYR A 62 -11.63 -12.90 -1.86
N ALA A 63 -11.79 -14.12 -1.36
CA ALA A 63 -10.80 -15.18 -1.48
C ALA A 63 -10.52 -15.54 -2.96
N THR A 64 -11.56 -15.55 -3.79
CA THR A 64 -11.44 -15.78 -5.25
C THR A 64 -10.59 -14.69 -5.90
N TYR A 65 -10.87 -13.42 -5.58
CA TYR A 65 -10.05 -12.29 -6.02
C TYR A 65 -8.58 -12.42 -5.58
N ARG A 66 -8.37 -12.73 -4.29
CA ARG A 66 -7.05 -12.81 -3.66
C ARG A 66 -6.17 -13.90 -4.28
N ALA A 67 -6.76 -14.98 -4.78
CA ALA A 67 -6.06 -16.06 -5.43
C ALA A 67 -5.50 -15.66 -6.82
N GLY A 68 -6.26 -14.90 -7.61
CA GLY A 68 -5.86 -14.54 -8.98
C GLY A 68 -5.03 -13.26 -9.11
N VAL A 69 -5.18 -12.30 -8.20
CA VAL A 69 -4.51 -11.00 -8.33
C VAL A 69 -2.97 -11.05 -8.38
N PRO A 70 -2.25 -11.92 -7.64
CA PRO A 70 -0.79 -11.91 -7.63
C PRO A 70 -0.17 -12.14 -9.02
N ASP A 71 -0.76 -13.02 -9.82
CA ASP A 71 -0.24 -13.34 -11.16
C ASP A 71 -0.32 -12.14 -12.11
N THR A 72 -1.40 -11.37 -12.02
CA THR A 72 -1.57 -10.15 -12.84
C THR A 72 -0.57 -9.05 -12.46
N ILE A 73 -0.23 -8.94 -11.17
CA ILE A 73 0.76 -8.00 -10.65
C ILE A 73 2.15 -8.39 -11.15
N ALA A 74 2.51 -9.66 -11.00
CA ALA A 74 3.81 -10.19 -11.43
C ALA A 74 4.01 -10.04 -12.95
N ALA A 75 2.96 -10.25 -13.76
CA ALA A 75 2.99 -10.06 -15.20
C ALA A 75 3.36 -8.63 -15.63
N HIS A 76 3.14 -7.63 -14.77
CA HIS A 76 3.52 -6.23 -14.99
C HIS A 76 4.78 -5.81 -14.22
N GLY A 77 5.54 -6.77 -13.70
CA GLY A 77 6.77 -6.50 -12.95
C GLY A 77 6.54 -5.86 -11.58
N GLY A 78 5.32 -5.95 -11.06
CA GLY A 78 4.98 -5.46 -9.74
C GLY A 78 5.28 -6.46 -8.62
N ARG A 79 5.47 -5.97 -7.40
CA ARG A 79 5.66 -6.79 -6.20
C ARG A 79 4.98 -6.18 -4.98
N PHE A 80 4.55 -7.03 -4.05
CA PHE A 80 3.98 -6.56 -2.78
C PHE A 80 5.08 -6.05 -1.85
N LEU A 81 4.86 -4.89 -1.24
CA LEU A 81 5.62 -4.41 -0.09
C LEU A 81 4.83 -4.61 1.21
N VAL A 82 3.51 -4.37 1.17
CA VAL A 82 2.57 -4.65 2.25
C VAL A 82 1.44 -5.48 1.66
N ARG A 83 1.13 -6.64 2.26
CA ARG A 83 0.15 -7.58 1.69
C ARG A 83 -1.03 -7.83 2.62
N GLY A 84 -1.78 -6.77 2.92
CA GLY A 84 -3.00 -6.86 3.70
C GLY A 84 -2.76 -6.87 5.20
N ALA A 85 -1.82 -6.03 5.66
CA ALA A 85 -1.60 -5.78 7.07
C ALA A 85 -2.73 -4.93 7.65
N GLU A 86 -3.03 -5.13 8.93
CA GLU A 86 -3.83 -4.17 9.69
C GLU A 86 -2.99 -2.89 9.86
N GLY A 87 -3.56 -1.74 9.54
CA GLY A 87 -2.86 -0.48 9.75
C GLY A 87 -3.06 0.01 11.18
N GLU A 88 -1.96 0.36 11.83
CA GLU A 88 -1.98 0.92 13.17
C GLU A 88 -1.89 2.45 13.09
N PRO A 89 -2.91 3.20 13.56
CA PRO A 89 -2.88 4.65 13.55
C PRO A 89 -1.75 5.18 14.42
N ALA A 90 -0.89 6.02 13.85
CA ALA A 90 0.10 6.80 14.56
C ALA A 90 -0.35 8.26 14.74
N GLU A 91 -1.09 8.80 13.77
CA GLU A 91 -1.66 10.15 13.76
C GLU A 91 -3.02 10.17 13.08
N GLY A 92 -3.87 11.09 13.54
CA GLY A 92 -5.21 11.30 12.99
C GLY A 92 -6.20 10.19 13.40
N ASP A 93 -7.26 10.05 12.62
CA ASP A 93 -8.39 9.16 12.89
C ASP A 93 -8.56 8.05 11.84
N TRP A 94 -7.66 7.97 10.86
CA TRP A 94 -7.68 6.91 9.87
C TRP A 94 -7.33 5.54 10.49
N ALA A 95 -8.29 4.62 10.45
CA ALA A 95 -8.18 3.27 11.01
C ALA A 95 -8.40 2.17 9.94
N PRO A 96 -7.47 2.01 8.99
CA PRO A 96 -7.61 1.05 7.89
C PRO A 96 -7.54 -0.38 8.39
N LYS A 97 -8.47 -1.22 7.95
CA LYS A 97 -8.52 -2.65 8.33
C LYS A 97 -7.61 -3.53 7.49
N ARG A 98 -7.28 -3.09 6.28
CA ARG A 98 -6.41 -3.83 5.37
C ARG A 98 -5.67 -2.88 4.45
N VAL A 99 -4.38 -2.75 4.69
CA VAL A 99 -3.47 -1.94 3.88
C VAL A 99 -2.72 -2.83 2.90
N VAL A 100 -2.66 -2.42 1.64
CA VAL A 100 -1.88 -3.07 0.58
C VAL A 100 -1.00 -2.02 -0.09
N VAL A 101 0.27 -2.34 -0.26
CA VAL A 101 1.22 -1.51 -1.02
C VAL A 101 1.90 -2.42 -2.04
N ILE A 102 1.81 -2.04 -3.31
CA ILE A 102 2.42 -2.73 -4.45
C ILE A 102 3.37 -1.76 -5.13
N GLU A 103 4.61 -2.19 -5.35
CA GLU A 103 5.64 -1.44 -6.07
C GLU A 103 5.77 -1.95 -7.50
N PHE A 104 6.01 -1.03 -8.44
CA PHE A 104 6.31 -1.23 -9.85
C PHE A 104 7.56 -0.41 -10.22
N GLU A 105 8.20 -0.69 -11.36
CA GLU A 105 9.36 0.11 -11.81
C GLU A 105 8.99 1.56 -12.12
N SER A 106 7.73 1.84 -12.48
CA SER A 106 7.26 3.21 -12.73
C SER A 106 5.77 3.38 -12.44
N LEU A 107 5.34 4.63 -12.28
CA LEU A 107 3.92 4.97 -12.10
C LEU A 107 3.07 4.53 -13.30
N GLU A 108 3.65 4.57 -14.50
CA GLU A 108 3.02 4.14 -15.75
C GLU A 108 2.71 2.64 -15.71
N LEU A 109 3.64 1.81 -15.24
CA LEU A 109 3.43 0.37 -15.10
C LEU A 109 2.37 0.06 -14.03
N ALA A 110 2.36 0.79 -12.92
CA ALA A 110 1.33 0.65 -11.89
C ALA A 110 -0.08 0.93 -12.45
N LYS A 111 -0.22 2.00 -13.25
CA LYS A 111 -1.48 2.34 -13.93
C LYS A 111 -1.82 1.33 -15.02
N ALA A 112 -0.85 0.89 -15.81
CA ALA A 112 -1.05 -0.10 -16.86
C ALA A 112 -1.62 -1.40 -16.28
N TRP A 113 -1.04 -1.90 -15.19
CA TRP A 113 -1.58 -3.05 -14.46
C TRP A 113 -3.02 -2.82 -13.99
N TYR A 114 -3.30 -1.69 -13.33
CA TYR A 114 -4.63 -1.43 -12.76
C TYR A 114 -5.73 -1.26 -13.81
N HIS A 115 -5.37 -0.88 -15.03
CA HIS A 115 -6.28 -0.72 -16.17
C HIS A 115 -6.22 -1.88 -17.17
N SER A 116 -5.45 -2.93 -16.87
CA SER A 116 -5.26 -4.08 -17.76
C SER A 116 -6.55 -4.93 -17.90
N PRO A 117 -6.77 -5.57 -19.07
CA PRO A 117 -7.87 -6.52 -19.25
C PRO A 117 -7.86 -7.68 -18.24
N GLU A 118 -6.68 -8.21 -17.93
CA GLU A 118 -6.49 -9.34 -17.00
C GLU A 118 -6.82 -8.99 -15.55
N TYR A 119 -6.59 -7.75 -15.12
CA TYR A 119 -7.01 -7.30 -13.79
C TYR A 119 -8.47 -6.84 -13.75
N SER A 120 -9.06 -6.45 -14.88
CA SER A 120 -10.40 -5.84 -14.92
C SER A 120 -11.50 -6.76 -14.37
N GLU A 121 -11.47 -8.06 -14.67
CA GLU A 121 -12.47 -9.01 -14.12
C GLU A 121 -12.27 -9.26 -12.62
N LEU A 122 -11.01 -9.42 -12.17
CA LEU A 122 -10.68 -9.55 -10.74
C LEU A 122 -11.09 -8.29 -9.95
N LYS A 123 -10.90 -7.11 -10.53
CA LYS A 123 -11.30 -5.85 -9.93
C LYS A 123 -12.81 -5.76 -9.72
N LYS A 124 -13.63 -6.27 -10.66
CA LYS A 124 -15.09 -6.34 -10.48
C LYS A 124 -15.45 -7.21 -9.28
N ILE A 125 -14.85 -8.40 -9.16
CA ILE A 125 -15.05 -9.30 -8.01
C ILE A 125 -14.67 -8.60 -6.70
N ARG A 126 -13.52 -7.91 -6.67
CA ARG A 126 -13.10 -7.14 -5.50
C ARG A 126 -14.14 -6.08 -5.13
N GLN A 127 -14.68 -5.35 -6.11
CA GLN A 127 -15.65 -4.27 -5.88
C GLN A 127 -17.02 -4.75 -5.41
N THR A 128 -17.39 -6.02 -5.62
CA THR A 128 -18.61 -6.59 -5.03
C THR A 128 -18.40 -7.11 -3.61
N ALA A 129 -17.16 -7.46 -3.25
CA ALA A 129 -16.80 -8.08 -1.97
C ALA A 129 -16.03 -7.17 -1.01
N SER A 130 -15.80 -5.92 -1.39
CA SER A 130 -15.09 -4.94 -0.56
C SER A 130 -15.38 -3.49 -0.97
N SER A 131 -15.24 -2.59 0.00
CA SER A 131 -15.15 -1.14 -0.22
C SER A 131 -13.72 -0.66 0.07
N GLY A 132 -13.41 0.57 -0.32
CA GLY A 132 -12.11 1.17 0.04
C GLY A 132 -11.54 2.13 -0.98
N ASN A 133 -10.36 2.64 -0.64
CA ASN A 133 -9.62 3.62 -1.44
C ASN A 133 -8.44 2.94 -2.14
N VAL A 134 -8.15 3.39 -3.36
CA VAL A 134 -6.93 3.02 -4.10
C VAL A 134 -6.34 4.29 -4.69
N ILE A 135 -5.08 4.55 -4.40
CA ILE A 135 -4.32 5.67 -4.97
C ILE A 135 -3.07 5.17 -5.67
N PHE A 136 -2.57 5.99 -6.59
CA PHE A 136 -1.28 5.80 -7.24
C PHE A 136 -0.31 6.88 -6.79
N ALA A 137 0.92 6.52 -6.48
CA ALA A 137 1.97 7.45 -6.12
C ALA A 137 3.24 7.18 -6.93
N ALA A 138 3.95 8.24 -7.29
CA ALA A 138 5.31 8.15 -7.81
C ALA A 138 6.30 8.21 -6.64
N GLY A 139 7.33 7.39 -6.71
CA GLY A 139 8.54 7.50 -5.91
C GLY A 139 9.38 8.70 -6.33
N ILE A 140 10.45 8.94 -5.59
CA ILE A 140 11.46 9.96 -5.90
C ILE A 140 12.79 9.29 -6.23
#